data_AF-A0A660TN57-F1
#
_entry.id   AF-A0A660TN57-F1
#
_cell.length_a   1.000
_cell.length_b   1.000
_cell.length_c   1.000
_cell.angle_alpha   90.00
_cell.angle_beta   90.00
_cell.angle_gamma   90.00
#
_symmetry.space_group_name_H-M   'P 1'
#
loop_
_entity.id
_entity.type
_entity.pdbx_description
1 polymer ?
#
loop_
_entity_poly.entity_id
_entity_poly.type
_entity_poly.pdbx_seq_one_letter_code
_entity_poly.pdbx_strand_id
1 'polypeptide(L)' 'MIKNSTDAELEACLNVANLMVAAARTAPKARGFDSLYTLIVTGEEKDKLADYMKEYGEKMDISFFVRDSINVKNSPVVV' A
#
# COMPACT_ATOMS: atom_id res chain seq x y z
N MET A 1 4.75 -18.72 -22.12
CA MET A 1 4.90 -17.31 -21.70
C MET A 1 6.19 -17.21 -20.92
N ILE A 2 7.11 -16.32 -21.30
CA ILE A 2 8.37 -16.10 -20.56
C ILE A 2 8.13 -14.93 -19.61
N LYS A 3 8.55 -15.08 -18.35
CA LYS A 3 8.38 -14.08 -17.30
C LYS A 3 9.74 -13.82 -16.64
N ASN A 4 10.14 -12.56 -16.51
CA ASN A 4 11.37 -12.22 -15.80
C ASN A 4 11.12 -12.18 -14.27
N SER A 5 12.20 -12.07 -13.49
CA SER A 5 12.12 -12.07 -12.03
C SER A 5 11.30 -10.91 -11.47
N THR A 6 11.40 -9.72 -12.06
CA THR A 6 10.70 -8.51 -11.62
C THR A 6 9.19 -8.62 -11.83
N ASP A 7 8.77 -9.12 -13.00
CA ASP A 7 7.36 -9.38 -13.27
C ASP A 7 6.82 -10.47 -12.34
N ALA A 8 7.63 -11.49 -12.04
CA ALA A 8 7.28 -12.57 -11.12
C ALA A 8 7.06 -12.07 -9.70
N GLU A 9 7.97 -11.23 -9.21
CA GLU A 9 7.88 -10.55 -7.92
C GLU A 9 6.64 -9.66 -7.83
N LEU A 10 6.38 -8.81 -8.82
CA LEU A 10 5.23 -7.92 -8.82
C LEU A 10 3.90 -8.69 -8.74
N GLU A 11 3.74 -9.77 -9.51
CA GLU A 11 2.53 -10.61 -9.44
C GLU A 11 2.40 -11.28 -8.07
N ALA A 12 3.51 -11.75 -7.49
CA ALA A 12 3.51 -12.33 -6.15
C ALA A 12 3.07 -11.30 -5.09
N CYS A 13 3.59 -10.06 -5.17
CA CYS A 13 3.17 -8.96 -4.29
C CYS A 13 1.67 -8.67 -4.42
N LEU A 14 1.13 -8.61 -5.63
CA LEU A 14 -0.30 -8.40 -5.87
C LEU A 14 -1.17 -9.53 -5.31
N ASN A 15 -0.73 -10.78 -5.46
CA ASN A 15 -1.43 -11.93 -4.90
C ASN A 15 -1.46 -11.87 -3.37
N VAL A 16 -0.33 -11.57 -2.73
CA VAL A 16 -0.25 -11.40 -1.27
C VAL A 16 -1.12 -10.22 -0.81
N ALA A 17 -1.09 -9.09 -1.52
CA ALA A 17 -1.91 -7.93 -1.20
C ALA A 17 -3.42 -8.25 -1.18
N ASN A 18 -3.90 -9.01 -2.17
CA ASN A 18 -5.29 -9.49 -2.19
C ASN A 18 -5.61 -10.34 -0.96
N LEU A 19 -4.70 -11.24 -0.57
CA LEU A 19 -4.89 -12.08 0.62
C LEU A 19 -4.87 -11.25 1.91
N MET A 20 -4.01 -10.23 2.01
CA MET A 20 -3.96 -9.31 3.16
C MET A 20 -5.28 -8.54 3.30
N VAL A 21 -5.81 -8.01 2.19
CA VAL A 21 -7.12 -7.33 2.20
C VAL A 21 -8.21 -8.31 2.63
N ALA A 22 -8.27 -9.51 2.06
CA ALA A 22 -9.27 -10.51 2.45
C ALA A 22 -9.18 -10.84 3.94
N ALA A 23 -7.98 -11.05 4.48
CA ALA A 23 -7.76 -11.29 5.90
C ALA A 23 -8.22 -10.10 6.77
N ALA A 24 -7.88 -8.87 6.37
CA ALA A 24 -8.28 -7.66 7.09
C ALA A 24 -9.81 -7.51 7.16
N ARG A 25 -10.51 -7.76 6.04
CA ARG A 25 -11.98 -7.68 5.95
C ARG A 25 -12.68 -8.79 6.74
N THR A 26 -12.11 -9.98 6.77
CA THR A 26 -12.74 -11.16 7.41
C THR A 26 -12.39 -11.36 8.88
N ALA A 27 -11.36 -10.68 9.40
CA ALA A 27 -11.00 -10.78 10.81
C ALA A 27 -12.19 -10.41 11.74
N PRO A 28 -12.34 -11.01 12.92
CA PRO A 28 -13.47 -10.72 13.81
C PRO A 28 -13.45 -9.25 14.28
N LYS A 29 -14.56 -8.54 14.11
CA LYS A 29 -14.73 -7.14 14.56
C LYS A 29 -15.91 -7.01 15.52
N ALA A 30 -15.94 -5.89 16.24
CA ALA A 30 -17.01 -5.58 17.17
C ALA A 30 -18.37 -5.70 16.48
N ARG A 31 -19.25 -6.56 17.03
CA ARG A 31 -20.61 -6.82 16.54
C ARG A 31 -20.69 -7.33 15.09
N GLY A 32 -19.60 -7.88 14.54
CA GLY A 32 -19.56 -8.34 13.15
C GLY A 32 -19.63 -7.21 12.12
N PHE A 33 -19.46 -5.96 12.54
CA PHE A 33 -19.45 -4.82 11.64
C PHE A 33 -18.04 -4.56 11.14
N ASP A 34 -17.90 -4.51 9.81
CA ASP A 34 -16.64 -4.22 9.16
C ASP A 34 -16.62 -2.78 8.65
N SER A 35 -15.92 -1.92 9.37
CA SER A 35 -15.77 -0.49 9.07
C SER A 35 -14.49 -0.16 8.31
N LEU A 36 -13.70 -1.17 7.90
CA LEU A 36 -12.46 -0.95 7.19
C LEU A 36 -12.72 -0.67 5.70
N TYR A 37 -12.04 0.34 5.18
CA TYR A 37 -11.86 0.58 3.75
C TYR A 37 -10.41 0.28 3.41
N THR A 38 -10.20 -0.71 2.56
CA THR A 38 -8.89 -1.22 2.17
C THR A 38 -8.67 -0.97 0.68
N LEU A 39 -7.48 -0.54 0.29
CA LEU A 39 -7.10 -0.29 -1.09
C LEU A 39 -5.75 -0.93 -1.36
N ILE A 40 -5.57 -1.50 -2.54
CA ILE A 40 -4.25 -1.89 -3.03
C ILE A 40 -3.85 -0.84 -4.05
N VAL A 41 -2.74 -0.13 -3.79
CA VAL A 41 -2.26 0.94 -4.68
C VAL A 41 -0.92 0.54 -5.31
N THR A 42 -0.82 0.79 -6.60
CA THR A 42 0.35 0.50 -7.45
C THR A 42 0.57 1.63 -8.43
N GLY A 43 1.69 1.62 -9.16
CA GLY A 43 1.92 2.52 -10.29
C GLY A 43 1.79 4.00 -9.92
N GLU A 44 1.08 4.76 -10.77
CA GLU A 44 0.95 6.21 -10.64
C GLU A 44 0.16 6.62 -9.39
N GLU A 45 -0.86 5.86 -9.00
CA GLU A 45 -1.67 6.14 -7.81
C GLU A 45 -0.85 6.00 -6.53
N LYS A 46 0.02 4.98 -6.44
CA LYS A 46 0.97 4.83 -5.33
C LYS A 46 1.96 6.00 -5.29
N ASP A 47 2.40 6.46 -6.44
CA ASP A 47 3.31 7.60 -6.54
C ASP A 47 2.66 8.91 -6.08
N LYS A 48 1.40 9.15 -6.45
CA LYS A 48 0.59 10.28 -5.94
C LYS A 48 0.42 10.21 -4.43
N LEU A 49 0.20 9.01 -3.87
CA LEU A 49 0.13 8.80 -2.42
C LEU A 49 1.46 9.19 -1.74
N ALA A 50 2.59 8.70 -2.25
CA ALA A 50 3.90 9.05 -1.73
C ALA A 50 4.15 10.57 -1.77
N ASP A 51 3.85 11.21 -2.91
CA ASP A 51 4.09 12.64 -3.09
C ASP A 51 3.23 13.46 -2.11
N TYR A 52 1.96 13.08 -1.92
CA TYR A 52 1.08 13.70 -0.92
C TYR A 52 1.56 13.49 0.52
N MET A 53 2.01 12.27 0.86
CA MET A 53 2.58 11.98 2.18
C MET A 53 3.79 12.87 2.49
N LYS A 54 4.65 13.09 1.49
CA LYS A 54 5.79 13.99 1.60
C LYS A 54 5.36 15.43 1.85
N GLU A 55 4.48 15.96 1.00
CA GLU A 55 3.95 17.33 1.11
C GLU A 55 3.31 17.56 2.49
N TYR A 56 2.48 16.62 2.93
CA TYR A 56 1.82 16.68 4.22
C TYR A 56 2.81 16.66 5.39
N GLY A 57 3.81 15.77 5.33
CA GLY A 57 4.86 15.67 6.33
C GLY A 57 5.69 16.95 6.46
N GLU A 58 6.06 17.57 5.33
CA GLU A 58 6.78 18.85 5.31
C GLU A 58 5.91 19.99 5.88
N LYS A 59 4.64 20.05 5.49
CA LYS A 59 3.69 21.09 5.95
C LYS A 59 3.42 21.03 7.45
N MET A 60 3.38 19.82 8.02
CA MET A 60 3.05 19.60 9.43
C MET A 60 4.28 19.42 10.33
N ASP A 61 5.50 19.51 9.78
CA ASP A 61 6.77 19.23 10.47
C ASP A 61 6.83 17.82 11.10
N ILE A 62 6.34 16.82 10.34
CA ILE A 62 6.29 15.42 10.75
C ILE A 62 7.32 14.61 9.95
N SER A 63 8.55 14.54 10.47
CA SER A 63 9.70 13.92 9.80
C SER A 63 9.49 12.46 9.37
N PHE A 64 8.71 11.67 10.14
CA PHE A 64 8.47 10.27 9.79
C PHE A 64 7.53 10.11 8.58
N PHE A 65 6.63 11.06 8.30
CA PHE A 65 5.80 11.04 7.09
C PHE A 65 6.66 11.24 5.83
N VAL A 66 7.65 12.14 5.89
CA VAL A 66 8.61 12.39 4.80
C VAL A 66 9.52 11.19 4.58
N ARG A 67 9.92 10.48 5.65
CA ARG A 67 10.65 9.23 5.51
C ARG A 67 9.78 8.15 4.85
N ASP A 68 8.56 7.98 5.34
CA ASP A 68 7.68 6.89 4.89
C ASP A 68 7.14 7.12 3.49
N SER A 69 7.03 8.37 3.02
CA SER A 69 6.74 8.65 1.61
C SER A 69 7.81 8.08 0.69
N ILE A 70 9.09 8.10 1.08
CA ILE A 70 10.18 7.52 0.28
C ILE A 70 10.04 6.00 0.25
N ASN A 71 9.67 5.39 1.39
CA ASN A 71 9.40 3.94 1.45
C ASN A 71 8.24 3.56 0.51
N VAL A 72 7.13 4.30 0.55
CA VAL A 72 5.96 4.09 -0.34
C VAL A 72 6.35 4.30 -1.80
N LYS A 73 7.20 5.28 -2.12
CA LYS A 73 7.69 5.51 -3.48
C LYS A 73 8.48 4.31 -4.00
N ASN A 74 9.31 3.70 -3.15
CA ASN A 74 10.17 2.59 -3.51
C ASN A 74 9.50 1.21 -3.47
N SER A 75 8.30 1.10 -2.90
CA SER A 75 7.53 -0.15 -2.87
C SER A 75 6.85 -0.43 -4.23
N PRO A 76 6.76 -1.70 -4.66
CA PRO A 76 6.00 -2.07 -5.86
C PRO A 76 4.48 -2.01 -5.64
N VAL A 77 4.03 -2.34 -4.43
CA VAL A 77 2.61 -2.43 -4.03
C VAL A 77 2.48 -1.95 -2.58
N VAL A 78 1.41 -1.21 -2.27
CA VAL A 78 1.03 -0.82 -0.90
C VAL A 78 -0.43 -1.20 -0.64
N VAL A 79 -0.72 -1.65 0.58
CA VAL A 79 -2.03 -2.20 1.02
C VAL A 79 -2.51 -1.48 2.26
#